data_AF-R4ML61-F1
#
_entry.id   AF-R4ML61-F1
#
_cell.length_a   1.000
_cell.length_b   1.000
_cell.length_c   1.000
_cell.angle_alpha   90.00
_cell.angle_beta   90.00
_cell.angle_gamma   90.00
#
_symmetry.space_group_name_H-M   'P 1'
#
loop_
_entity.id
_entity.type
_entity.pdbx_description
1 polymer ?
#
loop_
_entity_poly.entity_id
_entity_poly.type
_entity_poly.pdbx_seq_one_letter_code
_entity_poly.pdbx_strand_id
1 'polypeptide(L)'
;MALQPFEALAGFREAARTTELLRALAVSDLDPFIDLLSEGSDADGLRALFTTWITAPQPDIDVLVPAVLDGAIQYVSSGATEFGAEAKTVLELGERYPGDAGVLAALLLNRISLAPGEAIFLPAGNLHAYVRGFGVEVMANSDNVLRGGLTPKHVDVPELLRVLDFAPTPKARLRPPIRREGLGLVFETPTDEFAATLLVLDGDHLGHEVDASSGHDGPQILLCTEGSATVHGKCGSLTLQRARPPGWRPTTARSG
;
A
#
# COMPACT_ATOMS: atom_id res chain seq x y z
N MET A 1 -2.12 1.07 8.60
CA MET A 1 -3.53 0.84 8.99
C MET A 1 -4.42 1.90 8.34
N ALA A 2 -5.55 1.51 7.78
CA ALA A 2 -6.51 2.40 7.16
C ALA A 2 -7.42 3.07 8.20
N LEU A 3 -7.63 4.39 8.08
CA LEU A 3 -8.60 5.17 8.88
C LEU A 3 -9.87 5.51 8.09
N GLN A 4 -9.78 5.45 6.76
CA GLN A 4 -10.86 5.52 5.79
C GLN A 4 -10.61 4.44 4.74
N PRO A 5 -11.55 4.14 3.82
CA PRO A 5 -11.26 3.24 2.71
C PRO A 5 -9.95 3.60 2.01
N PHE A 6 -9.04 2.63 1.92
CA PHE A 6 -7.68 2.81 1.43
C PHE A 6 -7.34 1.78 0.37
N GLU A 7 -6.69 2.22 -0.70
CA GLU A 7 -6.29 1.39 -1.82
C GLU A 7 -4.78 1.44 -2.00
N ALA A 8 -4.17 0.26 -2.09
CA ALA A 8 -2.75 0.09 -2.32
C ALA A 8 -2.49 -0.93 -3.41
N LEU A 9 -1.31 -0.81 -4.01
CA LEU A 9 -0.65 -1.88 -4.75
C LEU A 9 0.51 -2.36 -3.88
N ALA A 10 0.65 -3.68 -3.69
CA ALA A 10 1.73 -4.21 -2.86
C ALA A 10 2.09 -5.64 -3.24
N GLY A 11 3.38 -5.89 -3.44
CA GLY A 11 3.93 -7.20 -3.77
C GLY A 11 3.49 -7.71 -5.14
N PHE A 12 4.35 -8.51 -5.77
CA PHE A 12 4.00 -9.10 -7.06
C PHE A 12 2.84 -10.08 -6.93
N ARG A 13 1.95 -10.04 -7.90
CA ARG A 13 0.87 -11.01 -8.11
C ARG A 13 1.47 -12.27 -8.74
N GLU A 14 0.84 -13.42 -8.52
CA GLU A 14 1.20 -14.67 -9.20
C GLU A 14 1.27 -14.47 -10.72
N ALA A 15 2.26 -15.10 -11.37
CA ALA A 15 2.52 -14.91 -12.78
C ALA A 15 1.30 -15.35 -13.61
N ALA A 16 0.73 -16.50 -13.29
CA ALA A 16 -0.48 -17.00 -13.95
C ALA A 16 -1.66 -16.01 -13.88
N ARG A 17 -1.90 -15.42 -12.70
CA ARG A 17 -2.98 -14.45 -12.51
C ARG A 17 -2.69 -13.12 -13.23
N THR A 18 -1.42 -12.77 -13.35
CA THR A 18 -0.98 -11.61 -14.15
C THR A 18 -1.19 -11.86 -15.64
N THR A 19 -0.86 -13.06 -16.14
CA THR A 19 -1.15 -13.46 -17.52
C THR A 19 -2.64 -13.39 -17.84
N GLU A 20 -3.51 -13.86 -16.95
CA GLU A 20 -4.97 -13.75 -17.12
C GLU A 20 -5.43 -12.30 -17.22
N LEU A 21 -4.90 -11.41 -16.36
CA LEU A 21 -5.18 -9.98 -16.40
C LEU A 21 -4.76 -9.36 -17.75
N LEU A 22 -3.52 -9.60 -18.17
CA LEU A 22 -2.98 -9.02 -19.40
C LEU A 22 -3.75 -9.50 -20.64
N ARG A 23 -4.10 -10.80 -20.70
CA ARG A 23 -4.95 -11.36 -21.78
C ARG A 23 -6.35 -10.77 -21.77
N ALA A 24 -6.93 -10.50 -20.59
CA ALA A 24 -8.26 -9.93 -20.47
C ALA A 24 -8.36 -8.51 -21.06
N LEU A 25 -7.24 -7.76 -21.10
CA LEU A 25 -7.20 -6.44 -21.75
C LEU A 25 -7.26 -6.52 -23.27
N ALA A 26 -7.01 -7.70 -23.86
CA ALA A 26 -7.08 -7.96 -25.30
C ALA A 26 -6.21 -7.02 -26.16
N VAL A 27 -5.01 -6.70 -25.68
CA VAL A 27 -4.01 -5.86 -26.38
C VAL A 27 -2.93 -6.77 -26.97
N SER A 28 -2.85 -6.87 -28.29
CA SER A 28 -1.87 -7.73 -28.98
C SER A 28 -0.42 -7.37 -28.67
N ASP A 29 -0.14 -6.10 -28.40
CA ASP A 29 1.20 -5.63 -28.07
C ASP A 29 1.69 -6.18 -26.71
N LEU A 30 0.79 -6.76 -25.90
CA LEU A 30 1.13 -7.46 -24.66
C LEU A 30 1.60 -8.91 -24.88
N ASP A 31 1.39 -9.51 -26.05
CA ASP A 31 1.68 -10.93 -26.28
C ASP A 31 3.15 -11.31 -25.99
N PRO A 32 4.18 -10.56 -26.47
CA PRO A 32 5.57 -10.88 -26.17
C PRO A 32 5.90 -10.80 -24.67
N PHE A 33 5.19 -9.94 -23.94
CA PHE A 33 5.37 -9.73 -22.51
C PHE A 33 4.68 -10.83 -21.68
N ILE A 34 3.54 -11.32 -22.16
CA ILE A 34 2.83 -12.46 -21.58
C ILE A 34 3.68 -13.73 -21.70
N ASP A 35 4.40 -13.90 -22.81
CA ASP A 35 5.28 -15.05 -23.01
C ASP A 35 6.43 -15.09 -21.99
N LEU A 36 6.99 -13.93 -21.61
CA LEU A 36 8.01 -13.84 -20.56
C LEU A 36 7.54 -14.39 -19.21
N LEU A 37 6.25 -14.27 -18.89
CA LEU A 37 5.68 -14.81 -17.64
C LEU A 37 5.58 -16.34 -17.65
N SER A 38 5.68 -16.97 -18.82
CA SER A 38 5.60 -18.43 -18.98
C SER A 38 6.98 -19.10 -18.92
N GLU A 39 8.06 -18.31 -18.88
CA GLU A 39 9.43 -18.82 -18.85
C GLU A 39 9.95 -18.99 -17.41
N GLY A 40 10.40 -20.20 -17.07
CA GLY A 40 11.08 -20.45 -15.80
C GLY A 40 10.15 -20.45 -14.58
N SER A 41 10.63 -19.90 -13.46
CA SER A 41 9.81 -19.72 -12.26
C SER A 41 9.01 -18.42 -12.31
N ASP A 42 7.93 -18.31 -11.52
CA ASP A 42 7.17 -17.05 -11.41
C ASP A 42 8.08 -15.83 -11.13
N ALA A 43 9.07 -16.00 -10.25
CA ALA A 43 9.99 -14.93 -9.90
C ALA A 43 10.87 -14.51 -11.09
N ASP A 44 11.31 -15.47 -11.91
CA ASP A 44 12.13 -15.19 -13.10
C ASP A 44 11.31 -14.45 -14.16
N GLY A 45 10.09 -14.93 -14.44
CA GLY A 45 9.20 -14.32 -15.42
C GLY A 45 8.77 -12.90 -15.02
N LEU A 46 8.39 -12.70 -13.74
CA LEU A 46 8.05 -11.38 -13.21
C LEU A 46 9.25 -10.43 -13.25
N ARG A 47 10.45 -10.92 -12.92
CA ARG A 47 11.68 -10.14 -13.01
C ARG A 47 12.00 -9.74 -14.43
N ALA A 48 11.91 -10.67 -15.38
CA ALA A 48 12.14 -10.40 -16.79
C ALA A 48 11.15 -9.35 -17.30
N LEU A 49 9.86 -9.54 -17.06
CA LEU A 49 8.82 -8.60 -17.51
C LEU A 49 8.98 -7.21 -16.90
N PHE A 50 9.12 -7.12 -15.57
CA PHE A 50 9.32 -5.84 -14.89
C PHE A 50 10.56 -5.11 -15.40
N THR A 51 11.68 -5.83 -15.58
CA THR A 51 12.93 -5.28 -16.13
C THR A 51 12.71 -4.74 -17.54
N THR A 52 12.05 -5.51 -18.41
CA THR A 52 11.76 -5.08 -19.78
C THR A 52 10.98 -3.78 -19.81
N TRP A 53 9.91 -3.65 -19.00
CA TRP A 53 9.12 -2.42 -18.98
C TRP A 53 9.86 -1.23 -18.40
N ILE A 54 10.53 -1.38 -17.26
CA ILE A 54 11.19 -0.24 -16.59
C ILE A 54 12.45 0.25 -17.33
N THR A 55 13.01 -0.57 -18.23
CA THR A 55 14.17 -0.22 -19.08
C THR A 55 13.81 0.04 -20.54
N ALA A 56 12.52 -0.08 -20.91
CA ALA A 56 12.10 0.15 -22.28
C ALA A 56 12.38 1.60 -22.73
N PRO A 57 12.77 1.79 -24.00
CA PRO A 57 12.83 3.12 -24.59
C PRO A 57 11.50 3.87 -24.46
N GLN A 58 11.58 5.17 -24.17
CA GLN A 58 10.38 6.02 -24.04
C GLN A 58 9.40 5.93 -25.23
N PRO A 59 9.85 5.88 -26.51
CA PRO A 59 8.93 5.70 -27.63
C PRO A 59 8.08 4.43 -27.58
N ASP A 60 8.62 3.34 -27.00
CA ASP A 60 7.89 2.08 -26.87
C ASP A 60 6.83 2.20 -25.75
N ILE A 61 7.17 2.87 -24.65
CA ILE A 61 6.24 3.19 -23.56
C ILE A 61 5.12 4.13 -24.02
N ASP A 62 5.46 5.13 -24.82
CA ASP A 62 4.51 6.11 -25.38
C ASP A 62 3.49 5.46 -26.34
N VAL A 63 3.79 4.27 -26.87
CA VAL A 63 2.86 3.46 -27.67
C VAL A 63 2.11 2.45 -26.78
N LEU A 64 2.84 1.72 -25.94
CA LEU A 64 2.28 0.60 -25.17
C LEU A 64 1.32 1.07 -24.08
N VAL A 65 1.64 2.15 -23.35
CA VAL A 65 0.76 2.65 -22.28
C VAL A 65 -0.61 3.05 -22.83
N PRO A 66 -0.74 3.89 -23.87
CA PRO A 66 -2.05 4.19 -24.46
C PRO A 66 -2.82 2.94 -24.93
N ALA A 67 -2.16 1.98 -25.58
CA ALA A 67 -2.80 0.75 -26.02
C ALA A 67 -3.37 -0.07 -24.83
N VAL A 68 -2.63 -0.15 -23.73
CA VAL A 68 -3.07 -0.79 -22.48
C VAL A 68 -4.24 -0.04 -21.84
N LEU A 69 -4.22 1.30 -21.85
CA LEU A 69 -5.33 2.10 -21.35
C LEU A 69 -6.59 1.91 -22.19
N ASP A 70 -6.48 1.87 -23.52
CA ASP A 70 -7.60 1.57 -24.41
C ASP A 70 -8.17 0.17 -24.14
N GLY A 71 -7.31 -0.84 -23.99
CA GLY A 71 -7.72 -2.19 -23.59
C GLY A 71 -8.46 -2.21 -22.25
N ALA A 72 -7.99 -1.45 -21.25
CA ALA A 72 -8.66 -1.31 -19.96
C ALA A 72 -10.02 -0.60 -20.06
N ILE A 73 -10.17 0.40 -20.93
CA ILE A 73 -11.46 1.05 -21.21
C ILE A 73 -12.44 0.04 -21.81
N GLN A 74 -12.01 -0.75 -22.81
CA GLN A 74 -12.84 -1.77 -23.43
C GLN A 74 -13.23 -2.86 -22.41
N TYR A 75 -12.29 -3.32 -21.59
CA TYR A 75 -12.55 -4.29 -20.54
C TYR A 75 -13.63 -3.79 -19.57
N VAL A 76 -13.50 -2.57 -19.03
CA VAL A 76 -14.49 -1.99 -18.11
C VAL A 76 -15.86 -1.81 -18.81
N SER A 77 -15.86 -1.39 -20.06
CA SER A 77 -17.08 -1.15 -20.85
C SER A 77 -17.82 -2.45 -21.20
N SER A 78 -17.12 -3.58 -21.28
CA SER A 78 -17.71 -4.90 -21.55
C SER A 78 -18.62 -5.40 -20.42
N GLY A 79 -18.50 -4.84 -19.20
CA GLY A 79 -19.21 -5.30 -18.01
C GLY A 79 -18.53 -6.48 -17.29
N ALA A 80 -17.38 -6.95 -17.77
CA ALA A 80 -16.57 -7.95 -17.07
C ALA A 80 -16.12 -7.42 -15.70
N THR A 81 -16.22 -8.27 -14.67
CA THR A 81 -16.00 -7.84 -13.27
C THR A 81 -14.69 -8.36 -12.67
N GLU A 82 -14.11 -9.40 -13.24
CA GLU A 82 -13.01 -10.17 -12.65
C GLU A 82 -11.75 -9.34 -12.35
N PHE A 83 -11.40 -8.43 -13.26
CA PHE A 83 -10.26 -7.51 -13.17
C PHE A 83 -10.70 -6.05 -13.20
N GLY A 84 -11.98 -5.79 -12.90
CA GLY A 84 -12.55 -4.45 -13.05
C GLY A 84 -11.89 -3.41 -12.14
N ALA A 85 -11.39 -3.83 -10.98
CA ALA A 85 -10.69 -2.96 -10.04
C ALA A 85 -9.27 -2.62 -10.54
N GLU A 86 -8.55 -3.60 -11.07
CA GLU A 86 -7.24 -3.44 -11.69
C GLU A 86 -7.29 -2.56 -12.93
N ALA A 87 -8.25 -2.81 -13.83
CA ALA A 87 -8.44 -2.01 -15.03
C ALA A 87 -8.75 -0.54 -14.68
N LYS A 88 -9.61 -0.29 -13.70
CA LYS A 88 -9.86 1.08 -13.21
C LYS A 88 -8.61 1.71 -12.60
N THR A 89 -7.82 0.94 -11.86
CA THR A 89 -6.57 1.45 -11.26
C THR A 89 -5.54 1.81 -12.34
N VAL A 90 -5.35 1.02 -13.39
CA VAL A 90 -4.40 1.38 -14.46
C VAL A 90 -4.85 2.63 -15.20
N LEU A 91 -6.16 2.81 -15.43
CA LEU A 91 -6.70 4.05 -16.01
C LEU A 91 -6.42 5.27 -15.13
N GLU A 92 -6.67 5.14 -13.83
CA GLU A 92 -6.43 6.20 -12.85
C GLU A 92 -4.93 6.57 -12.75
N LEU A 93 -4.05 5.58 -12.89
CA LEU A 93 -2.59 5.81 -12.91
C LEU A 93 -2.13 6.40 -14.24
N GLY A 94 -2.68 5.96 -15.37
CA GLY A 94 -2.37 6.50 -16.70
C GLY A 94 -2.72 7.98 -16.85
N GLU A 95 -3.83 8.43 -16.24
CA GLU A 95 -4.20 9.85 -16.19
C GLU A 95 -3.22 10.66 -15.33
N ARG A 96 -2.78 10.12 -14.19
CA ARG A 96 -1.89 10.81 -13.25
C ARG A 96 -0.42 10.81 -13.69
N TYR A 97 0.01 9.78 -14.41
CA TYR A 97 1.39 9.52 -14.80
C TYR A 97 1.48 9.14 -16.29
N PRO A 98 1.10 10.05 -17.20
CA PRO A 98 1.12 9.75 -18.63
C PRO A 98 2.56 9.47 -19.09
N GLY A 99 2.74 8.37 -19.84
CA GLY A 99 4.05 7.96 -20.37
C GLY A 99 5.00 7.32 -19.34
N ASP A 100 4.54 7.03 -18.11
CA ASP A 100 5.38 6.38 -17.08
C ASP A 100 5.26 4.85 -17.15
N ALA A 101 6.39 4.14 -17.27
CA ALA A 101 6.41 2.66 -17.28
C ALA A 101 5.86 2.03 -15.98
N GLY A 102 5.83 2.78 -14.88
CA GLY A 102 5.18 2.40 -13.63
C GLY A 102 3.69 2.14 -13.76
N VAL A 103 3.02 2.71 -14.78
CA VAL A 103 1.62 2.39 -15.10
C VAL A 103 1.48 0.93 -15.53
N LEU A 104 2.43 0.42 -16.32
CA LEU A 104 2.47 -1.00 -16.70
C LEU A 104 2.87 -1.87 -15.51
N ALA A 105 3.91 -1.48 -14.78
CA ALA A 105 4.38 -2.21 -13.60
C ALA A 105 3.28 -2.41 -12.54
N ALA A 106 2.35 -1.47 -12.41
CA ALA A 106 1.19 -1.57 -11.52
C ALA A 106 0.30 -2.81 -11.82
N LEU A 107 0.24 -3.28 -13.07
CA LEU A 107 -0.51 -4.48 -13.46
C LEU A 107 0.10 -5.77 -12.86
N LEU A 108 1.40 -5.75 -12.54
CA LEU A 108 2.11 -6.88 -11.93
C LEU A 108 1.85 -6.99 -10.42
N LEU A 109 1.32 -5.95 -9.78
CA LEU A 109 1.17 -5.89 -8.33
C LEU A 109 -0.21 -6.36 -7.87
N ASN A 110 -0.29 -6.85 -6.65
CA ASN A 110 -1.59 -7.12 -6.03
C ASN A 110 -2.28 -5.81 -5.68
N ARG A 111 -3.53 -5.67 -6.15
CA ARG A 111 -4.42 -4.62 -5.67
C ARG A 111 -5.02 -5.01 -4.32
N ILE A 112 -4.84 -4.15 -3.32
CA ILE A 112 -5.31 -4.32 -1.95
C ILE A 112 -6.29 -3.19 -1.58
N SER A 113 -7.49 -3.57 -1.17
CA SER A 113 -8.47 -2.68 -0.57
C SER A 113 -8.52 -2.93 0.93
N LEU A 114 -8.49 -1.83 1.69
CA LEU A 114 -8.58 -1.85 3.15
C LEU A 114 -9.79 -1.05 3.60
N ALA A 115 -10.63 -1.68 4.42
CA ALA A 115 -11.64 -1.00 5.21
C ALA A 115 -11.00 -0.29 6.42
N PRO A 116 -11.68 0.70 7.03
CA PRO A 116 -11.20 1.31 8.27
C PRO A 116 -10.88 0.26 9.35
N GLY A 117 -9.72 0.37 9.98
CA GLY A 117 -9.20 -0.59 10.96
C GLY A 117 -8.38 -1.74 10.37
N GLU A 118 -8.47 -2.01 9.06
CA GLU A 118 -7.61 -3.00 8.41
C GLU A 118 -6.19 -2.45 8.16
N ALA A 119 -5.21 -3.34 8.05
CA ALA A 119 -3.83 -2.98 7.81
C ALA A 119 -3.16 -3.92 6.80
N ILE A 120 -2.09 -3.42 6.20
CA ILE A 120 -1.09 -4.23 5.51
C ILE A 120 0.27 -4.02 6.16
N PHE A 121 1.11 -5.04 6.06
CA PHE A 121 2.52 -5.01 6.39
C PHE A 121 3.33 -5.15 5.09
N LEU A 122 4.31 -4.27 4.91
CA LEU A 122 5.14 -4.19 3.71
C LEU A 122 6.57 -4.60 4.08
N PRO A 123 6.98 -5.85 3.79
CA PRO A 123 8.35 -6.27 4.08
C PRO A 123 9.37 -5.57 3.17
N ALA A 124 10.64 -5.60 3.55
CA ALA A 124 11.71 -5.11 2.70
C ALA A 124 11.72 -5.81 1.32
N GLY A 125 12.10 -5.08 0.28
CA GLY A 125 12.16 -5.59 -1.09
C GLY A 125 10.81 -5.75 -1.79
N ASN A 126 9.68 -5.48 -1.11
CA ASN A 126 8.36 -5.49 -1.76
C ASN A 126 8.06 -4.16 -2.45
N LEU A 127 7.81 -4.22 -3.75
CA LEU A 127 7.32 -3.07 -4.51
C LEU A 127 5.89 -2.73 -4.10
N HIS A 128 5.61 -1.45 -3.85
CA HIS A 128 4.30 -1.00 -3.41
C HIS A 128 4.03 0.45 -3.81
N ALA A 129 2.74 0.81 -3.84
CA ALA A 129 2.26 2.17 -4.07
C ALA A 129 0.95 2.40 -3.34
N TYR A 130 0.83 3.53 -2.65
CA TYR A 130 -0.44 4.00 -2.07
C TYR A 130 -1.21 4.80 -3.13
N VAL A 131 -2.39 4.30 -3.52
CA VAL A 131 -3.12 4.84 -4.68
C VAL A 131 -4.08 5.95 -4.25
N ARG A 132 -4.85 5.70 -3.18
CA ARG A 132 -5.79 6.64 -2.57
C ARG A 132 -6.23 6.19 -1.18
N GLY A 133 -6.65 7.14 -0.35
CA GLY A 133 -7.22 6.89 0.98
C GLY A 133 -6.50 7.63 2.09
N PHE A 134 -6.90 7.35 3.33
CA PHE A 134 -6.29 7.92 4.52
C PHE A 134 -6.00 6.84 5.56
N GLY A 135 -4.79 6.86 6.13
CA GLY A 135 -4.31 5.85 7.05
C GLY A 135 -3.16 6.34 7.91
N VAL A 136 -2.80 5.50 8.89
CA VAL A 136 -1.59 5.65 9.70
C VAL A 136 -0.53 4.69 9.18
N GLU A 137 0.65 5.23 8.91
CA GLU A 137 1.84 4.47 8.56
C GLU A 137 2.83 4.53 9.72
N VAL A 138 3.41 3.36 10.03
CA VAL A 138 4.49 3.23 11.01
C VAL A 138 5.61 2.51 10.28
N MET A 139 6.82 3.06 10.37
CA MET A 139 7.99 2.52 9.70
C MET A 139 9.19 2.58 10.64
N ALA A 140 10.13 1.66 10.43
CA ALA A 140 11.46 1.79 11.02
C ALA A 140 12.10 3.12 10.58
N ASN A 141 13.03 3.64 11.38
CA ASN A 141 13.73 4.88 11.06
C ASN A 141 14.70 4.67 9.88
N SER A 142 14.16 4.67 8.67
CA SER A 142 14.90 4.57 7.42
C SER A 142 14.19 5.43 6.38
N ASP A 143 14.96 6.27 5.70
CA ASP A 143 14.54 7.11 4.58
C ASP A 143 14.98 6.52 3.23
N ASN A 144 15.45 5.27 3.21
CA ASN A 144 15.87 4.56 2.01
C ASN A 144 14.67 4.22 1.13
N VAL A 145 14.31 5.14 0.24
CA VAL A 145 13.23 4.96 -0.73
C VAL A 145 13.80 4.85 -2.14
N LEU A 146 13.79 3.63 -2.68
CA LEU A 146 13.99 3.37 -4.11
C LEU A 146 12.64 3.43 -4.80
N ARG A 147 12.57 4.19 -5.90
CA ARG A 147 11.33 4.38 -6.66
C ARG A 147 11.25 3.34 -7.76
N GLY A 148 10.06 2.83 -8.04
CA GLY A 148 9.80 1.86 -9.11
C GLY A 148 8.92 2.37 -10.25
N GLY A 149 8.82 3.69 -10.41
CA GLY A 149 7.91 4.35 -11.36
C GLY A 149 6.85 5.21 -10.65
N LEU A 150 5.88 5.69 -11.42
CA LEU A 150 4.81 6.60 -10.97
C LEU A 150 5.38 7.88 -10.33
N THR A 151 6.42 8.44 -10.96
CA THR A 151 7.18 9.54 -10.38
C THR A 151 7.88 10.37 -11.46
N PRO A 152 7.87 11.72 -11.36
CA PRO A 152 8.69 12.56 -12.23
C PRO A 152 10.18 12.56 -11.82
N LYS A 153 10.51 12.00 -10.65
CA LYS A 153 11.88 11.94 -10.11
C LYS A 153 12.66 10.77 -10.71
N HIS A 154 13.99 10.89 -10.68
CA HIS A 154 14.90 9.84 -11.10
C HIS A 154 14.62 8.49 -10.42
N VAL A 155 14.70 7.43 -11.21
CA VAL A 155 14.57 6.03 -10.81
C VAL A 155 15.93 5.35 -11.02
N ASP A 156 16.54 4.88 -9.94
CA ASP A 156 17.77 4.08 -9.99
C ASP A 156 17.39 2.62 -10.31
N VAL A 157 17.25 2.33 -11.60
CA VAL A 157 16.80 1.01 -12.08
C VAL A 157 17.76 -0.11 -11.66
N PRO A 158 19.09 -0.01 -11.85
CA PRO A 158 20.00 -1.08 -11.45
C PRO A 158 19.90 -1.43 -9.95
N GLU A 159 19.83 -0.41 -9.08
CA GLU A 159 19.72 -0.64 -7.65
C GLU A 159 18.34 -1.20 -7.28
N LEU A 160 17.26 -0.71 -7.89
CA LEU A 160 15.92 -1.24 -7.71
C LEU A 160 15.86 -2.74 -8.04
N LEU A 161 16.36 -3.15 -9.20
CA LEU A 161 16.35 -4.55 -9.64
C LEU A 161 17.22 -5.46 -8.76
N ARG A 162 18.16 -4.89 -7.99
CA ARG A 162 19.02 -5.62 -7.05
C ARG A 162 18.31 -5.89 -5.72
N VAL A 163 17.44 -4.99 -5.27
CA VAL A 163 16.81 -5.09 -3.94
C VAL A 163 15.40 -5.67 -3.96
N LEU A 164 14.73 -5.66 -5.12
CA LEU A 164 13.37 -6.17 -5.24
C LEU A 164 13.34 -7.70 -5.07
N ASP A 165 12.37 -8.16 -4.27
CA ASP A 165 11.96 -9.56 -4.22
C ASP A 165 10.87 -9.78 -5.28
N PHE A 166 11.21 -10.55 -6.32
CA PHE A 166 10.29 -10.87 -7.42
C PHE A 166 9.43 -12.09 -7.14
N ALA A 167 9.59 -12.77 -6.00
CA ALA A 167 8.69 -13.84 -5.63
C ALA A 167 7.25 -13.28 -5.49
N PRO A 168 6.24 -13.94 -6.09
CA PRO A 168 4.85 -13.58 -5.86
C PRO A 168 4.56 -13.53 -4.37
N THR A 169 3.89 -12.46 -3.96
CA THR A 169 3.52 -12.25 -2.56
C THR A 169 2.03 -12.51 -2.40
N PRO A 170 1.63 -13.61 -1.75
CA PRO A 170 0.21 -13.87 -1.49
C PRO A 170 -0.39 -12.73 -0.66
N LYS A 171 -1.60 -12.29 -1.01
CA LYS A 171 -2.29 -11.21 -0.28
C LYS A 171 -2.42 -11.50 1.23
N ALA A 172 -2.49 -12.77 1.62
CA ALA A 172 -2.50 -13.19 3.01
C ALA A 172 -1.20 -12.83 3.77
N ARG A 173 -0.04 -12.88 3.11
CA ARG A 173 1.26 -12.52 3.70
C ARG A 173 1.40 -11.01 3.91
N LEU A 174 0.67 -10.21 3.13
CA LEU A 174 0.61 -8.75 3.28
C LEU A 174 -0.33 -8.32 4.41
N ARG A 175 -1.19 -9.20 4.92
CA ARG A 175 -2.10 -8.89 6.03
C ARG A 175 -1.50 -9.39 7.35
N PRO A 176 -1.08 -8.50 8.25
CA PRO A 176 -0.58 -8.93 9.55
C PRO A 176 -1.70 -9.61 10.35
N PRO A 177 -1.41 -10.69 11.09
CA PRO A 177 -2.35 -11.22 12.08
C PRO A 177 -2.74 -10.14 13.09
N ILE A 178 -4.00 -10.17 13.54
CA ILE A 178 -4.50 -9.24 14.56
C ILE A 178 -4.87 -10.05 15.80
N ARG A 179 -4.19 -9.76 16.90
CA ARG A 179 -4.46 -10.39 18.21
C ARG A 179 -5.17 -9.39 19.12
N ARG A 180 -6.24 -9.83 19.78
CA ARG A 180 -6.90 -9.00 20.81
C ARG A 180 -6.22 -9.20 22.16
N GLU A 181 -5.92 -8.09 22.83
CA GLU A 181 -5.33 -8.04 24.16
C GLU A 181 -6.01 -6.93 24.98
N GLY A 182 -6.93 -7.33 25.88
CA GLY A 182 -7.77 -6.37 26.58
C GLY A 182 -8.58 -5.50 25.61
N LEU A 183 -8.38 -4.17 25.71
CA LEU A 183 -8.99 -3.15 24.83
C LEU A 183 -8.22 -2.94 23.51
N GLY A 184 -7.05 -3.57 23.36
CA GLY A 184 -6.17 -3.41 22.21
C GLY A 184 -6.35 -4.49 21.14
N LEU A 185 -6.29 -4.05 19.89
CA LEU A 185 -6.07 -4.89 18.72
C LEU A 185 -4.60 -4.70 18.30
N VAL A 186 -3.78 -5.71 18.55
CA VAL A 186 -2.34 -5.71 18.25
C VAL A 186 -2.15 -6.23 16.82
N PHE A 187 -1.52 -5.41 15.98
CA PHE A 187 -1.13 -5.81 14.62
C PHE A 187 0.25 -6.47 14.69
N GLU A 188 0.30 -7.79 14.52
CA GLU A 188 1.54 -8.56 14.66
C GLU A 188 2.42 -8.39 13.42
N THR A 189 3.63 -7.89 13.64
CA THR A 189 4.62 -7.68 12.59
C THR A 189 5.92 -8.40 12.95
N PRO A 190 6.68 -8.93 11.97
CA PRO A 190 7.91 -9.69 12.21
C PRO A 190 9.13 -8.79 12.53
N THR A 191 8.92 -7.53 12.87
CA THR A 191 9.94 -6.50 13.10
C THR A 191 9.94 -6.12 14.57
N ASP A 192 11.14 -5.91 15.13
CA ASP A 192 11.32 -5.54 16.54
C ASP A 192 11.34 -4.00 16.72
N GLU A 193 11.46 -3.26 15.62
CA GLU A 193 11.64 -1.80 15.59
C GLU A 193 10.38 -1.03 16.00
N PHE A 194 9.20 -1.61 15.80
CA PHE A 194 7.93 -0.99 16.20
C PHE A 194 6.85 -2.04 16.48
N ALA A 195 5.87 -1.65 17.28
CA ALA A 195 4.62 -2.36 17.47
C ALA A 195 3.44 -1.39 17.29
N ALA A 196 2.36 -1.86 16.69
CA ALA A 196 1.15 -1.06 16.49
C ALA A 196 -0.04 -1.73 17.20
N THR A 197 -0.74 -0.95 18.03
CA THR A 197 -1.96 -1.38 18.71
C THR A 197 -3.06 -0.35 18.48
N LEU A 198 -4.24 -0.80 18.05
CA LEU A 198 -5.45 0.02 18.00
C LEU A 198 -6.25 -0.21 19.29
N LEU A 199 -6.38 0.84 20.10
CA LEU A 199 -7.25 0.84 21.27
C LEU A 199 -8.65 1.28 20.84
N VAL A 200 -9.66 0.44 21.10
CA VAL A 200 -11.06 0.76 20.82
C VAL A 200 -11.78 0.95 22.15
N LEU A 201 -12.22 2.19 22.40
CA LEU A 201 -13.00 2.57 23.58
C LEU A 201 -14.44 2.80 23.14
N ASP A 202 -15.25 1.74 23.18
CA ASP A 202 -16.67 1.77 22.79
C ASP A 202 -17.59 1.30 23.92
N GLY A 203 -18.90 1.46 23.71
CA GLY A 203 -19.94 0.98 24.61
C GLY A 203 -19.75 1.41 26.05
N ASP A 204 -19.67 0.42 26.95
CA ASP A 204 -19.56 0.60 28.40
C ASP A 204 -18.25 1.27 28.86
N HIS A 205 -17.26 1.43 27.98
CA HIS A 205 -16.01 2.13 28.29
C HIS A 205 -16.09 3.64 28.04
N LEU A 206 -17.09 4.13 27.31
CA LEU A 206 -17.22 5.54 26.97
C LEU A 206 -17.56 6.38 28.21
N GLY A 207 -16.74 7.40 28.48
CA GLY A 207 -16.92 8.28 29.64
C GLY A 207 -16.42 7.70 30.96
N HIS A 208 -15.81 6.51 30.93
CA HIS A 208 -15.21 5.84 32.08
C HIS A 208 -13.68 5.84 31.99
N GLU A 209 -13.02 5.83 33.14
CA GLU A 209 -11.58 5.59 33.23
C GLU A 209 -11.31 4.10 33.07
N VAL A 210 -10.39 3.75 32.16
CA VAL A 210 -10.03 2.37 31.86
C VAL A 210 -8.52 2.21 31.86
N ASP A 211 -8.05 1.12 32.46
CA ASP A 211 -6.64 0.76 32.43
C ASP A 211 -6.27 0.18 31.06
N ALA A 212 -5.40 0.88 30.35
CA ALA A 212 -4.78 0.39 29.11
C ALA A 212 -3.33 0.02 29.40
N SER A 213 -3.10 -1.22 29.85
CA SER A 213 -1.74 -1.71 30.07
C SER A 213 -1.01 -1.88 28.74
N SER A 214 0.15 -1.25 28.60
CA SER A 214 1.08 -1.54 27.51
C SER A 214 2.01 -2.68 27.94
N GLY A 215 1.99 -3.79 27.21
CA GLY A 215 2.94 -4.90 27.41
C GLY A 215 4.37 -4.63 26.94
N HIS A 216 4.79 -3.36 26.88
CA HIS A 216 6.02 -2.93 26.22
C HIS A 216 6.76 -1.92 27.11
N ASP A 217 8.04 -2.16 27.36
CA ASP A 217 8.89 -1.30 28.21
C ASP A 217 9.50 -0.09 27.45
N GLY A 218 9.03 0.17 26.23
CA GLY A 218 9.56 1.19 25.32
C GLY A 218 8.77 2.51 25.27
N PRO A 219 9.29 3.53 24.56
CA PRO A 219 8.56 4.76 24.31
C PRO A 219 7.30 4.50 23.48
N GLN A 220 6.25 5.28 23.74
CA GLN A 220 4.94 5.13 23.07
C GLN A 220 4.47 6.45 22.50
N ILE A 221 3.87 6.39 21.31
CA ILE A 221 3.16 7.51 20.68
C ILE A 221 1.68 7.16 20.64
N LEU A 222 0.85 8.00 21.26
CA LEU A 222 -0.60 7.84 21.25
C LEU A 222 -1.22 8.82 20.27
N LEU A 223 -2.04 8.30 19.35
CA LEU A 223 -2.76 9.08 18.36
C LEU A 223 -4.26 8.82 18.50
N CYS A 224 -5.02 9.86 18.83
CA CYS A 224 -6.47 9.80 18.80
C CYS A 224 -6.93 9.92 17.34
N THR A 225 -7.45 8.83 16.79
CA THR A 225 -7.91 8.73 15.39
C THR A 225 -9.40 9.04 15.25
N GLU A 226 -10.18 8.84 16.32
CA GLU A 226 -11.60 9.15 16.41
C GLU A 226 -11.97 9.63 17.82
N GLY A 227 -12.95 10.56 17.90
CA GLY A 227 -13.43 11.11 19.16
C GLY A 227 -12.38 11.93 19.92
N SER A 228 -12.34 11.71 21.24
CA SER A 228 -11.39 12.32 22.16
C SER A 228 -11.17 11.41 23.36
N ALA A 229 -9.95 11.38 23.90
CA ALA A 229 -9.61 10.61 25.09
C ALA A 229 -8.69 11.44 26.00
N THR A 230 -8.89 11.37 27.31
CA THR A 230 -7.93 11.89 28.28
C THR A 230 -7.07 10.73 28.76
N VAL A 231 -5.77 10.84 28.49
CA VAL A 231 -4.78 9.83 28.87
C VAL A 231 -4.12 10.28 30.16
N HIS A 232 -4.12 9.40 31.16
CA HIS A 232 -3.45 9.60 32.43
C HIS A 232 -2.16 8.78 32.47
N GLY A 233 -1.03 9.44 32.66
CA GLY A 233 0.28 8.81 32.87
C GLY A 233 0.83 9.12 34.26
N LYS A 234 1.95 8.49 34.62
CA LYS A 234 2.58 8.66 35.94
C LYS A 234 2.88 10.12 36.32
N CYS A 235 3.18 10.97 35.33
CA CYS A 235 3.62 12.34 35.53
C CYS A 235 2.57 13.40 35.17
N GLY A 236 1.35 13.01 34.79
CA GLY A 236 0.29 13.96 34.42
C GLY A 236 -0.73 13.37 33.46
N SER A 237 -1.68 14.21 33.02
CA SER A 237 -2.73 13.84 32.06
C SER A 237 -2.69 14.69 30.80
N LEU A 238 -3.06 14.11 29.67
CA LEU A 238 -3.15 14.78 28.38
C LEU A 238 -4.46 14.43 27.68
N THR A 239 -5.22 15.45 27.27
CA THR A 239 -6.40 15.23 26.42
C THR A 239 -6.01 15.20 24.95
N LEU A 240 -6.23 14.05 24.33
CA LEU A 240 -6.10 13.83 22.90
C LEU A 240 -7.45 14.05 22.22
N GLN A 241 -7.44 14.77 21.11
CA GLN A 241 -8.59 14.91 20.23
C GLN A 241 -8.18 14.46 18.84
N ARG A 242 -9.14 13.99 18.03
CA ARG A 242 -8.87 13.65 16.64
C ARG A 242 -8.17 14.80 15.94
N ALA A 243 -7.00 14.52 15.35
CA ALA A 243 -6.28 15.48 14.54
C ALA A 243 -7.18 15.93 13.38
N ARG A 244 -7.51 17.23 13.32
CA ARG A 244 -8.19 17.83 12.17
C ARG A 244 -7.15 18.01 11.05
N PRO A 245 -7.54 17.82 9.77
CA PRO A 245 -6.62 18.03 8.63
C PRO A 245 -5.97 19.44 8.66
N PRO A 246 -4.80 19.61 8.05
CA PRO A 246 -3.86 20.70 8.37
C PRO A 246 -4.47 22.10 8.17
N GLY A 247 -4.32 22.92 9.21
CA GLY A 247 -4.88 24.27 9.35
C GLY A 247 -4.99 24.75 10.82
N TRP A 248 -4.74 23.87 11.79
CA TRP A 248 -4.82 24.17 13.22
C TRP A 248 -3.51 24.75 13.76
N ARG A 249 -3.57 25.96 14.36
CA ARG A 249 -2.46 26.56 15.12
C ARG A 249 -2.56 26.13 16.59
N PRO A 250 -1.44 25.81 17.27
CA PRO A 250 -1.48 25.51 18.69
C PRO A 250 -1.86 26.78 19.47
N THR A 251 -2.95 26.74 20.22
CA THR A 251 -3.14 27.65 21.36
C THR A 251 -2.13 27.25 22.41
N THR A 252 -1.10 28.07 22.57
CA THR A 252 -0.22 28.02 23.73
C THR A 252 -1.04 28.33 24.98
N ALA A 253 -1.06 27.41 25.94
CA ALA A 253 -1.56 27.72 27.27
C ALA A 253 -0.58 28.74 27.88
N ARG A 254 -1.01 30.00 28.04
CA ARG A 254 -0.33 30.91 28.97
C ARG A 254 -0.85 30.59 30.35
N SER A 255 0.07 30.20 31.22
CA SER A 255 -0.08 30.20 32.67
C SER A 255 -0.50 31.59 33.16
N GLY A 256 -1.60 31.64 33.90
CA GLY A 256 -1.87 32.66 34.92
C GLY A 256 -1.71 32.03 36.29
#